data_AF-A0A1Q8SMD9-F1
#
_entry.id   AF-A0A1Q8SMD9-F1
#
_cell.length_a   1.000
_cell.length_b   1.000
_cell.length_c   1.000
_cell.angle_alpha   90.00
_cell.angle_beta   90.00
_cell.angle_gamma   90.00
#
_symmetry.space_group_name_H-M   'P 1'
#
loop_
_entity.id
_entity.type
_entity.pdbx_description
1 polymer ?
#
loop_
_entity_poly.entity_id
_entity_poly.type
_entity_poly.pdbx_seq_one_letter_code
_entity_poly.pdbx_strand_id
1 'polypeptide(L)'
;DAYGAIRANQGLYLSSWGQLGASGDQLDLTPARQQLDSAYHLSDSLSQSAQDHNADALDSRQNLKQAGDDADDRYGNSEQLSDADQSNARGATDSGGRGEAARMKAPWLHLASPAGITLSTPESTHLAQGRSLSISSGEDVNIATGKSLVASISEKLSLFVQKAGIKLFAARGKVEMQAQDGEMAFTAEKGVKVTSTEGRIEINAENGILLQSGGGYIRIEGGNIEVHCPGAADLKGAQHNFGGPTSLTRTQPEL
;
A
#
# COMPACT_ATOMS: atom_id res chain seq x y z
N ASP A 1 -11.00 27.29 30.36
CA ASP A 1 -11.67 26.00 30.66
C ASP A 1 -12.95 25.78 29.87
N ALA A 2 -13.02 26.19 28.60
CA ALA A 2 -14.21 25.97 27.78
C ALA A 2 -13.80 25.41 26.42
N TYR A 3 -13.29 26.27 25.55
CA TYR A 3 -12.89 25.87 24.21
C TYR A 3 -11.65 26.68 23.80
N GLY A 4 -10.78 26.05 23.02
CA GLY A 4 -9.63 26.70 22.38
C GLY A 4 -9.65 26.34 20.90
N ALA A 5 -9.29 27.28 20.04
CA ALA A 5 -9.19 27.05 18.61
C ALA A 5 -7.92 27.70 18.08
N ILE A 6 -7.22 26.97 17.22
CA ILE A 6 -6.16 27.50 16.36
C ILE A 6 -6.72 27.42 14.94
N ARG A 7 -6.86 28.58 14.29
CA ARG A 7 -7.34 28.68 12.90
C ARG A 7 -6.34 29.48 12.10
N ALA A 8 -5.82 28.87 11.05
CA ALA A 8 -4.94 29.54 10.09
C ALA A 8 -5.44 29.23 8.67
N ASN A 9 -6.08 30.22 8.04
CA ASN A 9 -6.72 30.08 6.72
C ASN A 9 -5.72 29.93 5.57
N GLN A 10 -4.44 30.18 5.82
CA GLN A 10 -3.33 30.04 4.88
C GLN A 10 -2.42 28.85 5.21
N GLY A 11 -2.81 27.99 6.16
CA GLY A 11 -2.04 26.82 6.59
C GLY A 11 -1.44 26.97 7.99
N LEU A 12 -1.08 25.84 8.60
CA LEU A 12 -0.56 25.75 9.96
C LEU A 12 0.64 24.79 10.00
N TYR A 13 1.73 25.23 10.59
CA TYR A 13 2.91 24.40 10.85
C TYR A 13 3.11 24.27 12.35
N LEU A 14 3.00 23.04 12.87
CA LEU A 14 3.30 22.72 14.26
C LEU A 14 4.61 21.94 14.30
N SER A 15 5.62 22.51 14.95
CA SER A 15 6.98 21.99 14.91
C SER A 15 7.66 22.01 16.28
N SER A 16 8.48 20.99 16.56
CA SER A 16 9.43 20.98 17.68
C SER A 16 10.88 21.14 17.23
N TRP A 17 11.12 21.48 15.95
CA TRP A 17 12.44 21.87 15.46
C TRP A 17 12.84 23.22 16.09
N GLY A 18 14.03 23.26 16.71
CA GLY A 18 14.53 24.46 17.37
C GLY A 18 15.03 25.50 16.37
N GLN A 19 14.71 26.77 16.63
CA GLN A 19 15.20 27.92 15.87
C GLN A 19 15.94 28.88 16.82
N LEU A 20 17.22 28.59 17.06
CA LEU A 20 18.06 29.33 18.01
C LEU A 20 18.13 30.82 17.62
N GLY A 21 17.78 31.69 18.55
CA GLY A 21 17.81 33.14 18.33
C GLY A 21 16.83 33.65 17.26
N ALA A 22 15.82 32.86 16.86
CA ALA A 22 14.91 33.19 15.76
C ALA A 22 15.65 33.53 14.45
N SER A 23 16.75 32.84 14.18
CA SER A 23 17.68 33.15 13.08
C SER A 23 17.17 32.81 11.66
N GLY A 24 15.90 32.50 11.49
CA GLY A 24 15.31 32.20 10.17
C GLY A 24 13.84 32.66 10.11
N ASP A 25 13.16 32.30 9.02
CA ASP A 25 11.75 32.65 8.84
C ASP A 25 10.87 31.96 9.90
N GLN A 26 9.83 32.64 10.35
CA GLN A 26 8.85 32.06 11.28
C GLN A 26 8.20 30.79 10.71
N LEU A 27 8.06 30.72 9.39
CA LEU A 27 7.50 29.58 8.66
C LEU A 27 8.60 28.81 7.90
N ASP A 28 9.74 28.58 8.54
CA ASP A 28 10.79 27.72 7.97
C ASP A 28 10.32 26.25 7.93
N LEU A 29 9.84 25.84 6.76
CA LEU A 29 9.35 24.49 6.47
C LEU A 29 10.46 23.54 5.99
N THR A 30 11.71 23.99 5.92
CA THR A 30 12.83 23.21 5.35
C THR A 30 12.95 21.80 5.95
N PRO A 31 12.89 21.60 7.29
CA PRO A 31 12.98 20.26 7.86
C PRO A 31 11.79 19.37 7.50
N ALA A 32 10.58 19.94 7.45
CA ALA A 32 9.37 19.19 7.08
C ALA A 32 9.39 18.80 5.60
N ARG A 33 9.85 19.69 4.71
CA ARG A 33 9.99 19.44 3.28
C ARG A 33 10.93 18.28 2.99
N GLN A 34 12.12 18.26 3.62
CA GLN A 34 13.09 17.17 3.43
C GLN A 34 12.49 15.78 3.75
N GLN A 35 11.61 15.71 4.76
CA GLN A 35 10.91 14.48 5.10
C GLN A 35 9.84 14.13 4.07
N LEU A 36 9.08 15.11 3.57
CA LEU A 36 8.09 14.90 2.50
C LEU A 36 8.76 14.43 1.19
N ASP A 37 9.89 15.02 0.82
CA ASP A 37 10.66 14.64 -0.37
C ASP A 37 11.17 13.20 -0.26
N SER A 38 11.72 12.83 0.90
CA SER A 38 12.19 11.47 1.18
C SER A 38 11.05 10.46 1.11
N ALA A 39 9.90 10.79 1.71
CA ALA A 39 8.70 9.96 1.68
C ALA A 39 8.12 9.81 0.26
N TYR A 40 8.18 10.89 -0.54
CA TYR A 40 7.76 10.87 -1.94
C TYR A 40 8.66 9.95 -2.76
N HIS A 41 9.99 10.13 -2.69
CA HIS A 41 10.94 9.29 -3.43
C HIS A 41 10.82 7.80 -3.08
N LEU A 42 10.61 7.49 -1.79
CA LEU A 42 10.34 6.11 -1.37
C LEU A 42 9.05 5.57 -2.01
N SER A 43 7.95 6.32 -1.89
CA SER A 43 6.65 5.91 -2.43
C SER A 43 6.68 5.79 -3.96
N ASP A 44 7.41 6.67 -4.64
CA ASP A 44 7.59 6.68 -6.09
C ASP A 44 8.40 5.47 -6.56
N SER A 45 9.54 5.19 -5.92
CA SER A 45 10.37 4.02 -6.22
C SER A 45 9.63 2.70 -6.01
N LEU A 46 8.90 2.56 -4.90
CA LEU A 46 8.10 1.36 -4.63
C LEU A 46 6.92 1.24 -5.60
N SER A 47 6.27 2.35 -5.96
CA SER A 47 5.19 2.38 -6.95
C SER A 47 5.69 1.96 -8.33
N GLN A 48 6.86 2.43 -8.76
CA GLN A 48 7.44 2.02 -10.03
C GLN A 48 7.80 0.53 -10.01
N SER A 49 8.45 0.07 -8.93
CA SER A 49 8.79 -1.35 -8.79
C SER A 49 7.56 -2.25 -8.78
N ALA A 50 6.44 -1.80 -8.21
CA ALA A 50 5.17 -2.52 -8.23
C ALA A 50 4.64 -2.65 -9.67
N GLN A 51 4.63 -1.55 -10.42
CA GLN A 51 4.20 -1.54 -11.83
C GLN A 51 5.07 -2.43 -12.71
N ASP A 52 6.39 -2.42 -12.51
CA ASP A 52 7.33 -3.28 -13.24
C ASP A 52 7.06 -4.78 -12.98
N HIS A 53 6.36 -5.11 -11.89
CA HIS A 53 5.94 -6.47 -11.52
C HIS A 53 4.43 -6.70 -11.68
N ASN A 54 3.74 -5.87 -12.48
CA ASN A 54 2.30 -5.95 -12.75
C ASN A 54 1.40 -5.82 -11.51
N ALA A 55 1.89 -5.20 -10.44
CA ALA A 55 1.10 -4.83 -9.28
C ALA A 55 0.63 -3.36 -9.37
N ASP A 56 -0.30 -2.97 -8.51
CA ASP A 56 -0.88 -1.62 -8.55
C ASP A 56 0.10 -0.54 -8.06
N ALA A 57 0.00 0.64 -8.66
CA ALA A 57 0.72 1.83 -8.25
C ALA A 57 0.13 2.48 -6.99
N LEU A 58 0.96 3.28 -6.29
CA LEU A 58 0.51 4.13 -5.19
C LEU A 58 0.06 5.49 -5.72
N ASP A 59 -1.15 5.58 -6.27
CA ASP A 59 -1.64 6.78 -6.98
C ASP A 59 -1.68 8.05 -6.10
N SER A 60 -1.88 7.88 -4.79
CA SER A 60 -1.95 8.99 -3.83
C SER A 60 -0.61 9.71 -3.60
N ARG A 61 0.52 9.19 -4.11
CA ARG A 61 1.84 9.83 -4.00
C ARG A 61 1.91 11.25 -4.58
N GLN A 62 1.02 11.57 -5.53
CA GLN A 62 0.94 12.92 -6.09
C GLN A 62 0.49 13.96 -5.05
N ASN A 63 -0.40 13.59 -4.13
CA ASN A 63 -0.84 14.48 -3.05
C ASN A 63 0.32 14.77 -2.08
N LEU A 64 1.20 13.79 -1.84
CA LEU A 64 2.40 13.96 -1.02
C LEU A 64 3.39 14.91 -1.68
N LYS A 65 3.63 14.76 -3.00
CA LYS A 65 4.47 15.69 -3.77
C LYS A 65 3.92 17.12 -3.73
N GLN A 66 2.61 17.29 -3.93
CA GLN A 66 1.95 18.60 -3.87
C GLN A 66 2.13 19.26 -2.49
N ALA A 67 2.00 18.51 -1.40
CA ALA A 67 2.24 19.03 -0.06
C ALA A 67 3.68 19.52 0.14
N GLY A 68 4.66 18.85 -0.48
CA GLY A 68 6.03 19.33 -0.60
C GLY A 68 6.10 20.61 -1.42
N ASP A 69 5.65 20.60 -2.68
CA ASP A 69 5.73 21.75 -3.60
C ASP A 69 5.06 23.03 -3.07
N ASP A 70 3.95 22.88 -2.34
CA ASP A 70 3.20 23.98 -1.73
C ASP A 70 3.83 24.53 -0.46
N ALA A 71 4.75 23.79 0.17
CA ALA A 71 5.54 24.24 1.30
C ALA A 71 6.76 25.08 0.88
N ASP A 72 7.05 25.23 -0.42
CA ASP A 72 8.08 26.15 -0.97
C ASP A 72 7.39 27.34 -1.61
N ASP A 73 7.07 28.35 -0.82
CA ASP A 73 6.69 29.61 -1.41
C ASP A 73 7.12 30.79 -0.56
N ARG A 74 7.23 31.93 -1.21
CA ARG A 74 7.59 33.20 -0.57
C ARG A 74 6.68 34.30 -1.08
N TYR A 75 6.13 35.09 -0.16
CA TYR A 75 5.60 36.40 -0.49
C TYR A 75 6.72 37.27 -1.08
N GLY A 76 6.39 38.18 -2.00
CA GLY A 76 7.36 39.12 -2.56
C GLY A 76 8.31 38.55 -3.62
N ASN A 77 8.10 37.32 -4.09
CA ASN A 77 8.92 36.75 -5.17
C ASN A 77 8.84 37.63 -6.44
N SER A 78 9.96 37.81 -7.12
CA SER A 78 10.08 38.70 -8.28
C SER A 78 9.26 38.24 -9.50
N GLU A 79 8.81 36.99 -9.54
CA GLU A 79 7.97 36.45 -10.61
C GLU A 79 6.53 36.97 -10.56
N GLN A 80 6.00 37.34 -9.38
CA GLN A 80 4.71 38.04 -9.25
C GLN A 80 4.81 39.57 -9.46
N LEU A 81 6.02 40.11 -9.64
CA LEU A 81 6.30 41.55 -9.73
C LEU A 81 6.62 42.02 -11.16
N SER A 82 6.27 41.26 -12.19
CA SER A 82 6.59 41.59 -13.59
C SER A 82 5.98 42.90 -14.12
N ASP A 83 5.08 43.53 -13.35
CA ASP A 83 4.38 44.77 -13.71
C ASP A 83 4.61 45.94 -12.72
N ALA A 84 5.48 45.78 -11.72
CA ALA A 84 5.80 46.85 -10.77
C ALA A 84 7.13 47.53 -11.12
N ASP A 85 7.06 48.82 -11.42
CA ASP A 85 8.19 49.73 -11.65
C ASP A 85 9.23 49.61 -10.52
N GLN A 86 10.39 49.00 -10.81
CA GLN A 86 11.45 48.70 -9.85
C GLN A 86 12.32 49.94 -9.49
N SER A 87 11.91 51.14 -9.88
CA SER A 87 12.72 52.36 -9.73
C SER A 87 12.81 52.86 -8.27
N ASN A 88 11.90 52.47 -7.40
CA ASN A 88 11.85 52.87 -5.98
C ASN A 88 12.47 51.84 -5.00
N ALA A 89 12.84 50.63 -5.46
CA ALA A 89 13.48 49.60 -4.62
C ALA A 89 15.02 49.64 -4.64
N ARG A 90 15.65 50.39 -5.56
CA ARG A 90 17.12 50.48 -5.68
C ARG A 90 17.81 51.25 -4.54
N GLY A 91 17.03 51.90 -3.66
CA GLY A 91 17.53 52.66 -2.51
C GLY A 91 17.28 52.01 -1.14
N ALA A 92 16.65 50.83 -1.07
CA ALA A 92 16.52 50.09 0.16
C ALA A 92 17.89 49.49 0.52
N THR A 93 18.50 50.04 1.57
CA THR A 93 19.82 49.68 2.08
C THR A 93 19.96 48.19 2.36
N ASP A 94 21.18 47.67 2.21
CA ASP A 94 21.70 46.30 2.47
C ASP A 94 21.42 45.69 3.86
N SER A 95 20.53 46.29 4.66
CA SER A 95 20.19 45.91 6.04
C SER A 95 18.69 45.77 6.30
N GLY A 96 17.82 46.02 5.31
CA GLY A 96 16.38 45.75 5.37
C GLY A 96 16.03 44.61 4.42
N GLY A 97 15.36 43.56 4.89
CA GLY A 97 14.97 42.42 4.04
C GLY A 97 14.17 42.87 2.82
N ARG A 98 14.30 42.17 1.69
CA ARG A 98 13.69 42.48 0.38
C ARG A 98 12.14 42.42 0.34
N GLY A 99 11.49 42.38 1.51
CA GLY A 99 10.03 42.19 1.61
C GLY A 99 9.57 40.77 1.30
N GLU A 100 10.49 39.81 1.30
CA GLU A 100 10.17 38.39 1.13
C GLU A 100 9.91 37.70 2.48
N ALA A 101 8.89 36.85 2.54
CA ALA A 101 8.58 36.04 3.73
C ALA A 101 8.05 34.66 3.31
N ALA A 102 8.53 33.60 3.97
CA ALA A 102 8.05 32.23 3.73
C ALA A 102 6.52 32.12 3.91
N ARG A 103 5.87 31.36 3.01
CA ARG A 103 4.43 31.06 3.05
C ARG A 103 4.16 29.66 2.50
N MET A 104 2.93 29.18 2.67
CA MET A 104 2.42 28.01 1.93
C MET A 104 1.57 28.47 0.74
N LYS A 105 1.62 27.75 -0.39
CA LYS A 105 0.77 27.99 -1.56
C LYS A 105 -0.69 27.60 -1.31
N ALA A 106 -0.91 26.60 -0.47
CA ALA A 106 -2.21 26.06 -0.10
C ALA A 106 -2.28 25.82 1.43
N PRO A 107 -3.48 25.77 2.03
CA PRO A 107 -3.65 25.72 3.47
C PRO A 107 -3.38 24.33 4.06
N TRP A 108 -2.11 23.92 4.07
CA TRP A 108 -1.68 22.65 4.65
C TRP A 108 -1.59 22.69 6.18
N LEU A 109 -1.78 21.54 6.82
CA LEU A 109 -1.41 21.32 8.21
C LEU A 109 -0.20 20.39 8.26
N HIS A 110 0.97 20.93 8.59
CA HIS A 110 2.19 20.14 8.78
C HIS A 110 2.46 19.94 10.27
N LEU A 111 2.71 18.69 10.66
CA LEU A 111 3.21 18.32 11.98
C LEU A 111 4.62 17.76 11.79
N ALA A 112 5.63 18.37 12.39
CA ALA A 112 7.02 17.92 12.27
C ALA A 112 7.73 17.88 13.62
N SER A 113 8.52 16.85 13.85
CA SER A 113 9.30 16.69 15.08
C SER A 113 10.54 15.86 14.79
N PRO A 114 11.74 16.29 15.20
CA PRO A 114 12.97 15.52 14.96
C PRO A 114 13.02 14.22 15.76
N ALA A 115 12.30 14.14 16.89
CA ALA A 115 12.27 12.95 17.74
C ALA A 115 11.09 12.00 17.44
N GLY A 116 10.01 12.52 16.82
CA GLY A 116 8.81 11.76 16.50
C GLY A 116 7.51 12.43 16.95
N ILE A 117 6.39 11.83 16.55
CA ILE A 117 5.02 12.30 16.84
C ILE A 117 4.26 11.12 17.47
N THR A 118 3.54 11.37 18.56
CA THR A 118 2.70 10.37 19.23
C THR A 118 1.27 10.86 19.34
N LEU A 119 0.32 9.99 19.02
CA LEU A 119 -1.11 10.19 19.19
C LEU A 119 -1.62 9.13 20.16
N SER A 120 -2.24 9.52 21.27
CA SER A 120 -2.72 8.59 22.28
C SER A 120 -4.03 9.07 22.90
N THR A 121 -4.92 8.11 23.19
CA THR A 121 -6.22 8.34 23.84
C THR A 121 -6.65 7.03 24.50
N PRO A 122 -7.32 7.04 25.67
CA PRO A 122 -7.90 5.83 26.27
C PRO A 122 -9.11 5.29 25.49
N GLU A 123 -9.69 6.11 24.61
CA GLU A 123 -10.87 5.79 23.81
C GLU A 123 -10.47 5.61 22.33
N SER A 124 -11.17 6.27 21.41
CA SER A 124 -11.03 6.05 19.96
C SER A 124 -10.21 7.14 19.28
N THR A 125 -9.42 6.73 18.28
CA THR A 125 -8.86 7.62 17.26
C THR A 125 -9.59 7.38 15.94
N HIS A 126 -10.05 8.45 15.28
CA HIS A 126 -10.69 8.36 13.96
C HIS A 126 -9.87 9.12 12.92
N LEU A 127 -9.57 8.45 11.80
CA LEU A 127 -8.96 9.04 10.61
C LEU A 127 -9.99 8.97 9.49
N ALA A 128 -10.50 10.13 9.06
CA ALA A 128 -11.47 10.23 7.98
C ALA A 128 -10.97 11.21 6.91
N GLN A 129 -10.95 10.76 5.66
CA GLN A 129 -10.48 11.54 4.50
C GLN A 129 -11.51 11.48 3.38
N GLY A 130 -11.64 12.56 2.61
CA GLY A 130 -12.53 12.60 1.43
C GLY A 130 -11.89 12.08 0.13
N ARG A 131 -10.58 11.79 0.14
CA ARG A 131 -9.83 11.35 -1.05
C ARG A 131 -9.01 10.09 -0.79
N SER A 132 -7.90 10.20 -0.06
CA SER A 132 -6.96 9.10 0.16
C SER A 132 -6.23 9.22 1.50
N LEU A 133 -5.83 8.09 2.06
CA LEU A 133 -4.87 8.00 3.16
C LEU A 133 -3.58 7.36 2.64
N SER A 134 -2.44 8.01 2.87
CA SER A 134 -1.11 7.49 2.50
C SER A 134 -0.27 7.36 3.75
N ILE A 135 0.39 6.21 3.91
CA ILE A 135 1.32 5.95 5.01
C ILE A 135 2.65 5.54 4.38
N SER A 136 3.72 6.24 4.72
CA SER A 136 5.08 5.93 4.28
C SER A 136 6.00 5.84 5.49
N SER A 137 6.89 4.86 5.50
CA SER A 137 7.89 4.63 6.53
C SER A 137 9.19 4.24 5.84
N GLY A 138 10.31 4.87 6.21
CA GLY A 138 11.63 4.51 5.67
C GLY A 138 12.09 3.10 6.08
N GLU A 139 11.46 2.54 7.12
CA GLU A 139 11.74 1.21 7.65
C GLU A 139 10.43 0.41 7.75
N ASP A 140 10.00 0.05 8.95
CA ASP A 140 8.85 -0.82 9.17
C ASP A 140 7.54 -0.05 9.37
N VAL A 141 6.42 -0.70 9.02
CA VAL A 141 5.07 -0.34 9.49
C VAL A 141 4.55 -1.48 10.36
N ASN A 142 4.42 -1.23 11.66
CA ASN A 142 3.94 -2.22 12.62
C ASN A 142 2.48 -1.91 13.02
N ILE A 143 1.58 -2.88 12.83
CA ILE A 143 0.18 -2.78 13.20
C ILE A 143 -0.15 -3.89 14.21
N ALA A 144 -0.52 -3.51 15.43
CA ALA A 144 -0.91 -4.43 16.49
C ALA A 144 -2.31 -4.12 16.99
N THR A 145 -3.18 -5.14 17.04
CA THR A 145 -4.56 -5.04 17.53
C THR A 145 -4.82 -6.10 18.60
N GLY A 146 -5.55 -5.72 19.65
CA GLY A 146 -5.88 -6.63 20.75
C GLY A 146 -7.05 -7.58 20.46
N LYS A 147 -7.85 -7.31 19.42
CA LYS A 147 -9.02 -8.13 19.06
C LYS A 147 -9.02 -8.53 17.60
N SER A 148 -9.27 -7.56 16.71
CA SER A 148 -9.47 -7.83 15.28
C SER A 148 -8.87 -6.71 14.43
N LEU A 149 -8.40 -7.07 13.24
CA LEU A 149 -8.13 -6.15 12.14
C LEU A 149 -9.11 -6.50 11.03
N VAL A 150 -10.02 -5.57 10.72
CA VAL A 150 -11.05 -5.75 9.68
C VAL A 150 -10.86 -4.67 8.64
N ALA A 151 -10.76 -5.06 7.38
CA ALA A 151 -10.66 -4.15 6.26
C ALA A 151 -11.75 -4.49 5.24
N SER A 152 -12.56 -3.50 4.87
CA SER A 152 -13.59 -3.61 3.85
C SER A 152 -13.26 -2.62 2.73
N ILE A 153 -13.04 -3.13 1.53
CA ILE A 153 -12.59 -2.35 0.38
C ILE A 153 -13.60 -2.53 -0.76
N SER A 154 -14.03 -1.43 -1.38
CA SER A 154 -15.07 -1.45 -2.41
C SER A 154 -14.57 -1.87 -3.80
N GLU A 155 -13.28 -1.67 -4.07
CA GLU A 155 -12.72 -1.87 -5.42
C GLU A 155 -11.66 -2.98 -5.43
N LYS A 156 -10.50 -2.78 -4.78
CA LYS A 156 -9.39 -3.75 -4.84
C LYS A 156 -8.49 -3.73 -3.61
N LEU A 157 -7.95 -4.91 -3.27
CA LEU A 157 -6.82 -5.06 -2.35
C LEU A 157 -5.59 -5.52 -3.15
N SER A 158 -4.51 -4.74 -3.11
CA SER A 158 -3.25 -5.02 -3.81
C SER A 158 -2.10 -5.06 -2.81
N LEU A 159 -1.33 -6.15 -2.80
CA LEU A 159 -0.19 -6.35 -1.90
C LEU A 159 1.05 -6.71 -2.71
N PHE A 160 2.05 -5.84 -2.68
CA PHE A 160 3.33 -6.03 -3.37
C PHE A 160 4.49 -6.01 -2.37
N VAL A 161 5.41 -6.97 -2.51
CA VAL A 161 6.64 -7.05 -1.72
C VAL A 161 7.82 -7.26 -2.67
N GLN A 162 8.74 -6.30 -2.70
CA GLN A 162 9.86 -6.30 -3.66
C GLN A 162 10.92 -7.38 -3.40
N LYS A 163 11.17 -7.75 -2.12
CA LYS A 163 12.36 -8.54 -1.75
C LYS A 163 12.04 -9.84 -0.98
N ALA A 164 11.46 -9.72 0.22
CA ALA A 164 11.42 -10.82 1.18
C ALA A 164 10.19 -11.76 1.07
N GLY A 165 9.28 -11.48 0.14
CA GLY A 165 8.04 -12.25 -0.07
C GLY A 165 6.96 -12.00 0.99
N ILE A 166 5.86 -12.75 0.88
CA ILE A 166 4.67 -12.63 1.72
C ILE A 166 4.56 -13.86 2.64
N LYS A 167 4.18 -13.64 3.90
CA LYS A 167 3.90 -14.68 4.88
C LYS A 167 2.53 -14.46 5.50
N LEU A 168 1.65 -15.47 5.40
CA LEU A 168 0.30 -15.46 5.96
C LEU A 168 0.16 -16.66 6.89
N PHE A 169 -0.05 -16.42 8.19
CA PHE A 169 -0.16 -17.47 9.20
C PHE A 169 -1.38 -17.26 10.08
N ALA A 170 -2.10 -18.35 10.36
CA ALA A 170 -3.04 -18.43 11.48
C ALA A 170 -2.49 -19.43 12.50
N ALA A 171 -2.15 -18.97 13.70
CA ALA A 171 -1.65 -19.85 14.76
C ALA A 171 -2.73 -20.84 15.23
N ARG A 172 -4.00 -20.42 15.17
CA ARG A 172 -5.19 -21.22 15.42
C ARG A 172 -6.31 -20.73 14.50
N GLY A 173 -7.27 -21.59 14.22
CA GLY A 173 -8.41 -21.26 13.35
C GLY A 173 -8.12 -21.49 11.87
N LYS A 174 -9.18 -21.36 11.06
CA LYS A 174 -9.18 -21.60 9.62
C LYS A 174 -8.57 -20.41 8.88
N VAL A 175 -7.75 -20.68 7.87
CA VAL A 175 -7.45 -19.70 6.81
C VAL A 175 -8.43 -19.97 5.67
N GLU A 176 -9.14 -18.92 5.26
CA GLU A 176 -10.14 -19.00 4.19
C GLU A 176 -9.85 -17.94 3.14
N MET A 177 -9.85 -18.37 1.88
CA MET A 177 -9.66 -17.52 0.71
C MET A 177 -10.73 -17.92 -0.31
N GLN A 178 -11.43 -16.93 -0.86
CA GLN A 178 -12.50 -17.14 -1.81
C GLN A 178 -12.48 -16.04 -2.88
N ALA A 179 -12.77 -16.41 -4.12
CA ALA A 179 -13.15 -15.49 -5.18
C ALA A 179 -14.58 -15.84 -5.57
N GLN A 180 -15.55 -15.03 -5.15
CA GLN A 180 -16.99 -15.35 -5.28
C GLN A 180 -17.51 -15.20 -6.71
N ASP A 181 -16.92 -14.29 -7.49
CA ASP A 181 -17.30 -14.01 -8.88
C ASP A 181 -16.06 -13.89 -9.79
N GLY A 182 -14.92 -14.44 -9.36
CA GLY A 182 -13.65 -14.29 -10.05
C GLY A 182 -12.77 -15.53 -9.99
N GLU A 183 -11.71 -15.53 -10.78
CA GLU A 183 -10.70 -16.59 -10.77
C GLU A 183 -9.77 -16.45 -9.56
N MET A 184 -9.36 -17.59 -8.99
CA MET A 184 -8.24 -17.66 -8.06
C MET A 184 -7.04 -18.30 -8.77
N ALA A 185 -5.96 -17.54 -8.95
CA ALA A 185 -4.74 -17.99 -9.61
C ALA A 185 -3.56 -18.09 -8.62
N PHE A 186 -2.78 -19.19 -8.73
CA PHE A 186 -1.55 -19.40 -7.98
C PHE A 186 -0.41 -19.70 -8.94
N THR A 187 0.56 -18.79 -9.05
CA THR A 187 1.69 -18.92 -9.96
C THR A 187 3.01 -18.72 -9.21
N ALA A 188 3.98 -19.59 -9.45
CA ALA A 188 5.33 -19.48 -8.91
C ALA A 188 6.36 -19.86 -9.98
N GLU A 189 7.45 -19.11 -10.09
CA GLU A 189 8.57 -19.43 -11.00
C GLU A 189 9.25 -20.75 -10.60
N LYS A 190 9.26 -21.06 -9.30
CA LYS A 190 9.83 -22.29 -8.75
C LYS A 190 8.73 -23.34 -8.54
N GLY A 191 8.61 -23.87 -7.33
CA GLY A 191 7.60 -24.87 -6.99
C GLY A 191 6.40 -24.27 -6.28
N VAL A 192 5.24 -24.87 -6.51
CA VAL A 192 4.06 -24.75 -5.65
C VAL A 192 3.96 -26.03 -4.81
N LYS A 193 3.86 -25.88 -3.48
CA LYS A 193 3.70 -27.02 -2.56
C LYS A 193 2.39 -26.89 -1.80
N VAL A 194 1.50 -27.87 -1.98
CA VAL A 194 0.26 -28.02 -1.20
C VAL A 194 0.44 -29.24 -0.31
N THR A 195 0.22 -29.09 1.00
CA THR A 195 0.44 -30.17 1.96
C THR A 195 -0.56 -30.08 3.10
N SER A 196 -1.20 -31.21 3.41
CA SER A 196 -1.92 -31.43 4.66
C SER A 196 -1.12 -32.41 5.50
N THR A 197 -0.78 -32.05 6.74
CA THR A 197 0.10 -32.87 7.59
C THR A 197 -0.65 -33.95 8.34
N GLU A 198 -1.90 -33.69 8.73
CA GLU A 198 -2.74 -34.60 9.52
C GLU A 198 -4.07 -34.93 8.81
N GLY A 199 -4.48 -34.10 7.85
CA GLY A 199 -5.76 -34.22 7.15
C GLY A 199 -5.61 -34.70 5.71
N ARG A 200 -6.56 -34.27 4.86
CA ARG A 200 -6.58 -34.56 3.42
C ARG A 200 -6.53 -33.28 2.60
N ILE A 201 -6.14 -33.41 1.34
CA ILE A 201 -6.28 -32.37 0.32
C ILE A 201 -7.51 -32.73 -0.51
N GLU A 202 -8.45 -31.81 -0.63
CA GLU A 202 -9.64 -31.96 -1.47
C GLU A 202 -9.60 -30.94 -2.61
N ILE A 203 -9.72 -31.43 -3.84
CA ILE A 203 -9.83 -30.62 -5.05
C ILE A 203 -11.11 -31.05 -5.73
N ASN A 204 -12.06 -30.13 -5.82
CA ASN A 204 -13.38 -30.40 -6.38
C ASN A 204 -13.72 -29.30 -7.38
N ALA A 205 -14.13 -29.68 -8.59
CA ALA A 205 -14.56 -28.76 -9.64
C ALA A 205 -15.87 -29.26 -10.27
N GLU A 206 -16.70 -28.34 -10.76
CA GLU A 206 -17.93 -28.68 -11.48
C GLU A 206 -17.63 -29.08 -12.94
N ASN A 207 -16.82 -28.25 -13.62
CA ASN A 207 -16.50 -28.43 -15.04
C ASN A 207 -15.25 -29.28 -15.28
N GLY A 208 -14.55 -29.71 -14.24
CA GLY A 208 -13.45 -30.67 -14.32
C GLY A 208 -12.11 -30.22 -13.71
N ILE A 209 -11.18 -31.16 -13.65
CA ILE A 209 -9.83 -30.99 -13.09
C ILE A 209 -8.81 -31.46 -14.12
N LEU A 210 -7.79 -30.65 -14.41
CA LEU A 210 -6.67 -30.99 -15.31
C LEU A 210 -5.34 -30.85 -14.56
N LEU A 211 -4.56 -31.94 -14.55
CA LEU A 211 -3.20 -31.98 -14.02
C LEU A 211 -2.26 -32.29 -15.18
N GLN A 212 -1.36 -31.37 -15.54
CA GLN A 212 -0.52 -31.49 -16.74
C GLN A 212 0.97 -31.29 -16.42
N SER A 213 1.83 -32.06 -17.08
CA SER A 213 3.29 -31.88 -17.03
C SER A 213 3.96 -32.49 -18.27
N GLY A 214 4.83 -31.72 -18.95
CA GLY A 214 5.67 -32.23 -20.05
C GLY A 214 4.91 -32.92 -21.20
N GLY A 215 3.64 -32.55 -21.43
CA GLY A 215 2.76 -33.16 -22.44
C GLY A 215 1.94 -34.36 -21.94
N GLY A 216 2.24 -34.92 -20.76
CA GLY A 216 1.36 -35.88 -20.08
C GLY A 216 0.31 -35.17 -19.23
N TYR A 217 -0.86 -35.78 -19.05
CA TYR A 217 -1.91 -35.24 -18.20
C TYR A 217 -2.85 -36.29 -17.60
N ILE A 218 -3.50 -35.88 -16.51
CA ILE A 218 -4.67 -36.53 -15.93
C ILE A 218 -5.82 -35.53 -15.98
N ARG A 219 -6.95 -35.92 -16.57
CA ARG A 219 -8.15 -35.09 -16.66
C ARG A 219 -9.35 -35.80 -16.05
N ILE A 220 -10.11 -35.09 -15.22
CA ILE A 220 -11.39 -35.55 -14.66
C ILE A 220 -12.47 -34.61 -15.17
N GLU A 221 -13.35 -35.07 -16.05
CA GLU A 221 -14.36 -34.22 -16.71
C GLU A 221 -15.54 -35.05 -17.20
N GLY A 222 -16.77 -34.55 -17.02
CA GLY A 222 -17.99 -35.24 -17.47
C GLY A 222 -18.19 -36.65 -16.89
N GLY A 223 -17.64 -36.91 -15.70
CA GLY A 223 -17.64 -38.24 -15.06
C GLY A 223 -16.56 -39.20 -15.58
N ASN A 224 -15.74 -38.78 -16.53
CA ASN A 224 -14.64 -39.56 -17.09
C ASN A 224 -13.32 -39.23 -16.40
N ILE A 225 -12.41 -40.21 -16.37
CA ILE A 225 -11.01 -40.03 -15.99
C ILE A 225 -10.14 -40.41 -17.18
N GLU A 226 -9.35 -39.46 -17.67
CA GLU A 226 -8.41 -39.67 -18.77
C GLU A 226 -6.98 -39.57 -18.27
N VAL A 227 -6.15 -40.52 -18.67
CA VAL A 227 -4.71 -40.55 -18.35
C VAL A 227 -3.95 -40.72 -19.65
N HIS A 228 -3.36 -39.63 -20.14
CA HIS A 228 -2.61 -39.64 -21.40
C HIS A 228 -1.16 -39.24 -21.17
N CYS A 229 -0.23 -39.95 -21.80
CA CYS A 229 1.19 -39.62 -21.76
C CYS A 229 1.87 -39.93 -23.11
N PRO A 230 2.80 -39.08 -23.58
CA PRO A 230 3.57 -39.36 -24.79
C PRO A 230 4.65 -40.44 -24.59
N GLY A 231 5.07 -40.66 -23.35
CA GLY A 231 5.99 -41.72 -22.95
C GLY A 231 5.27 -42.97 -22.44
N ALA A 232 5.99 -43.77 -21.65
CA ALA A 232 5.42 -44.94 -20.99
C ALA A 232 4.62 -44.57 -19.74
N ALA A 233 3.45 -45.20 -19.56
CA ALA A 233 2.73 -45.22 -18.29
C ALA A 233 3.19 -46.42 -17.46
N ASP A 234 3.96 -46.18 -16.39
CA ASP A 234 4.44 -47.22 -15.47
C ASP A 234 3.48 -47.38 -14.28
N LEU A 235 2.68 -48.44 -14.30
CA LEU A 235 1.65 -48.74 -13.29
C LEU A 235 2.11 -49.92 -12.41
N LYS A 236 2.47 -49.63 -11.15
CA LYS A 236 2.97 -50.62 -10.18
C LYS A 236 1.95 -50.86 -9.08
N GLY A 237 1.59 -52.12 -8.87
CA GLY A 237 0.70 -52.55 -7.79
C GLY A 237 0.68 -54.07 -7.64
N ALA A 238 0.31 -54.55 -6.45
CA ALA A 238 0.16 -56.00 -6.22
C ALA A 238 -1.09 -56.59 -6.92
N GLN A 239 -2.11 -55.76 -7.19
CA GLN A 239 -3.35 -56.14 -7.86
C GLN A 239 -3.92 -54.97 -8.67
N HIS A 240 -4.46 -55.24 -9.86
CA HIS A 240 -5.25 -54.30 -10.66
C HIS A 240 -6.64 -54.90 -10.90
N ASN A 241 -7.69 -54.29 -10.35
CA ASN A 241 -9.07 -54.78 -10.44
C ASN A 241 -9.95 -53.81 -11.24
N PHE A 242 -10.72 -54.31 -12.20
CA PHE A 242 -11.59 -53.53 -13.09
C PHE A 242 -13.07 -53.93 -12.87
N GLY A 243 -13.65 -53.46 -11.77
CA GLY A 243 -14.99 -53.87 -11.29
C GLY A 243 -16.20 -53.19 -11.93
N GLY A 244 -16.03 -52.41 -12.99
CA GLY A 244 -17.10 -51.61 -13.62
C GLY A 244 -17.27 -50.21 -13.01
N PRO A 245 -18.18 -49.38 -13.56
CA PRO A 245 -18.32 -47.98 -13.17
C PRO A 245 -19.04 -47.80 -11.82
N THR A 246 -18.69 -46.73 -11.11
CA THR A 246 -19.34 -46.29 -9.85
C THR A 246 -19.34 -44.76 -9.79
N SER A 247 -20.08 -44.16 -8.85
CA SER A 247 -20.18 -42.69 -8.70
C SER A 247 -20.21 -42.25 -7.24
N LEU A 248 -19.83 -40.99 -7.01
CA LEU A 248 -19.94 -40.31 -5.72
C LEU A 248 -20.78 -39.04 -5.91
N THR A 249 -21.91 -38.94 -5.22
CA THR A 249 -22.74 -37.72 -5.24
C THR A 249 -22.11 -36.66 -4.35
N ARG A 250 -21.82 -35.48 -4.91
CA ARG A 250 -21.24 -34.34 -4.19
C ARG A 250 -22.36 -33.45 -3.63
N THR A 251 -22.17 -32.94 -2.41
CA THR A 251 -22.81 -31.72 -1.92
C THR A 251 -21.88 -30.53 -2.18
N GLN A 252 -22.32 -29.55 -2.98
CA GLN A 252 -21.57 -28.32 -3.20
C GLN A 252 -21.69 -27.41 -1.96
N PRO A 253 -20.61 -26.77 -1.49
CA PRO A 253 -20.73 -25.67 -0.55
C PRO A 253 -21.44 -24.49 -1.24
N GLU A 254 -22.35 -23.81 -0.53
CA GLU A 254 -22.89 -22.52 -0.99
C GLU A 254 -21.75 -21.48 -0.95
N LEU A 255 -21.58 -20.73 -2.05
CA LEU A 255 -20.71 -19.55 -2.13
C LEU A 255 -21.51 -18.29 -1.80
#